data_AF-X1K828-F1
#
_entry.id   AF-X1K828-F1
#
_cell.length_a   1.000
_cell.length_b   1.000
_cell.length_c   1.000
_cell.angle_alpha   90.00
_cell.angle_beta   90.00
_cell.angle_gamma   90.00
#
_symmetry.space_group_name_H-M   'P 1'
#
loop_
_entity.id
_entity.type
_entity.pdbx_description
1 polymer ?
#
loop_
_entity_poly.entity_id
_entity_poly.type
_entity_poly.pdbx_seq_one_letter_code
_entity_poly.pdbx_strand_id
1 'polypeptide(L)'
;ELDFSKHVSVQNIAKLNLIWSSIPSQLARENKKFIYSVVKEGARAREYEDALIWLNNAGMVYKIYRITKPGLPLSAYYDLSAFKLYTVDVGLLRMLSRLDPSAFKEGNRLFTEFKGALAENFALQSIITRFDVLPRYWTSKAKAEVDFILQHDNDIYPVEVKSSENVKSR
;
A
#
# COMPACT_ATOMS: atom_id res chain seq x y z
N GLU A 1 17.68 -1.36 -12.02
CA GLU A 1 17.74 -2.36 -10.93
C GLU A 1 18.96 -2.24 -9.99
N LEU A 2 20.01 -1.48 -10.31
CA LEU A 2 21.23 -1.38 -9.48
C LEU A 2 21.30 -0.14 -8.56
N ASP A 3 20.21 0.59 -8.33
CA ASP A 3 20.33 1.85 -7.57
C ASP A 3 20.48 1.64 -6.05
N PHE A 4 19.89 0.56 -5.51
CA PHE A 4 20.03 0.20 -4.10
C PHE A 4 21.46 -0.19 -3.70
N SER A 5 22.30 -0.61 -4.64
CA SER A 5 23.64 -1.13 -4.34
C SER A 5 24.64 -0.07 -3.88
N LYS A 6 24.32 1.22 -4.06
CA LYS A 6 25.18 2.34 -3.66
C LYS A 6 25.06 2.71 -2.18
N HIS A 7 24.00 2.26 -1.51
CA HIS A 7 23.62 2.78 -0.18
C HIS A 7 23.37 1.68 0.87
N VAL A 8 23.55 0.40 0.50
CA VAL A 8 23.09 -0.73 1.29
C VAL A 8 24.08 -1.89 1.22
N SER A 9 24.30 -2.57 2.35
CA SER A 9 25.10 -3.80 2.38
C SER A 9 24.51 -4.86 1.43
N VAL A 10 25.38 -5.64 0.76
CA VAL A 10 24.98 -6.56 -0.32
C VAL A 10 23.86 -7.52 0.08
N GLN A 11 23.84 -7.98 1.34
CA GLN A 11 22.82 -8.88 1.87
C GLN A 11 21.42 -8.24 1.98
N ASN A 12 21.36 -6.93 2.19
CA ASN A 12 20.09 -6.20 2.27
C ASN A 12 19.53 -5.88 0.87
N ILE A 13 20.36 -5.76 -0.17
CA ILE A 13 19.91 -5.52 -1.56
C ILE A 13 18.97 -6.64 -2.05
N ALA A 14 19.32 -7.91 -1.80
CA ALA A 14 18.48 -9.03 -2.23
C ALA A 14 17.09 -8.99 -1.58
N LYS A 15 17.03 -8.65 -0.29
CA LYS A 15 15.77 -8.52 0.45
C LYS A 15 14.94 -7.33 -0.03
N LEU A 16 15.60 -6.19 -0.31
CA LEU A 16 14.97 -5.01 -0.90
C LEU A 16 14.30 -5.34 -2.24
N ASN A 17 15.02 -6.00 -3.14
CA ASN A 17 14.50 -6.41 -4.43
C ASN A 17 13.32 -7.38 -4.31
N LEU A 18 13.39 -8.35 -3.38
CA LEU A 18 12.27 -9.26 -3.12
C LEU A 18 11.02 -8.50 -2.63
N ILE A 19 11.17 -7.59 -1.66
CA ILE A 19 10.04 -6.78 -1.17
C ILE A 19 9.47 -5.95 -2.33
N TRP A 20 10.34 -5.20 -3.04
CA TRP A 20 9.97 -4.33 -4.14
C TRP A 20 9.20 -5.05 -5.25
N SER A 21 9.73 -6.20 -5.70
CA SER A 21 9.11 -7.02 -6.74
C SER A 21 7.79 -7.67 -6.30
N SER A 22 7.57 -7.84 -4.99
CA SER A 22 6.33 -8.43 -4.45
C SER A 22 5.17 -7.44 -4.35
N ILE A 23 5.40 -6.11 -4.39
CA ILE A 23 4.35 -5.10 -4.15
C ILE A 23 3.10 -5.30 -5.03
N PRO A 24 3.23 -5.54 -6.35
CA PRO A 24 2.07 -5.82 -7.21
C PRO A 24 1.18 -6.97 -6.72
N SER A 25 1.79 -8.11 -6.38
CA SER A 25 1.04 -9.29 -5.96
C SER A 25 0.45 -9.13 -4.56
N GLN A 26 1.06 -8.31 -3.70
CA GLN A 26 0.50 -7.95 -2.39
C GLN A 26 -0.78 -7.12 -2.57
N LEU A 27 -0.75 -6.12 -3.46
CA LEU A 27 -1.86 -5.19 -3.68
C LEU A 27 -2.99 -5.76 -4.56
N ALA A 28 -2.70 -6.79 -5.36
CA ALA A 28 -3.71 -7.48 -6.17
C ALA A 28 -4.67 -8.35 -5.34
N ARG A 29 -4.32 -8.68 -4.10
CA ARG A 29 -5.13 -9.55 -3.23
C ARG A 29 -6.36 -8.81 -2.72
N GLU A 30 -7.45 -9.55 -2.47
CA GLU A 30 -8.64 -9.03 -1.80
C GLU A 30 -8.27 -8.37 -0.45
N ASN A 31 -7.48 -9.09 0.37
CA ASN A 31 -6.85 -8.53 1.56
C ASN A 31 -5.44 -8.05 1.24
N LYS A 32 -5.29 -6.73 1.12
CA LYS A 32 -4.03 -6.05 0.78
C LYS A 32 -3.04 -5.90 1.95
N LYS A 33 -3.33 -6.49 3.12
CA LYS A 33 -2.35 -6.56 4.22
C LYS A 33 -1.08 -7.22 3.69
N PHE A 34 0.05 -6.55 3.90
CA PHE A 34 1.36 -7.03 3.51
C PHE A 34 1.71 -8.32 4.28
N ILE A 35 2.12 -9.36 3.56
CA ILE A 35 2.49 -10.65 4.14
C ILE A 35 3.91 -11.02 3.70
N TYR A 36 4.79 -11.21 4.67
CA TYR A 36 6.19 -11.58 4.40
C TYR A 36 6.33 -12.92 3.68
N SER A 37 5.51 -13.92 3.99
CA SER A 37 5.58 -15.22 3.29
C SER A 37 5.22 -15.16 1.80
N VAL A 38 4.57 -14.08 1.34
CA VAL A 38 4.32 -13.82 -0.09
C VAL A 38 5.56 -13.24 -0.77
N VAL A 39 6.44 -12.57 -0.02
CA VAL A 39 7.73 -12.06 -0.53
C VAL A 39 8.67 -13.22 -0.87
N LYS A 40 8.73 -14.21 0.02
CA LYS A 40 9.50 -15.45 -0.12
C LYS A 40 8.94 -16.48 0.85
N GLU A 41 8.83 -17.73 0.42
CA GLU A 41 8.41 -18.82 1.31
C GLU A 41 9.32 -18.90 2.55
N GLY A 42 8.70 -19.03 3.73
CA GLY A 42 9.40 -19.05 5.02
C GLY A 42 9.91 -17.70 5.53
N ALA A 43 9.75 -16.61 4.78
CA ALA A 43 10.20 -15.28 5.20
C ALA A 43 9.47 -14.79 6.45
N ARG A 44 10.24 -14.28 7.43
CA ARG A 44 9.70 -13.69 8.66
C ARG A 44 9.92 -12.19 8.70
N ALA A 45 9.03 -11.49 9.43
CA ALA A 45 9.11 -10.04 9.62
C ALA A 45 10.51 -9.60 10.09
N ARG A 46 11.05 -10.23 11.14
CA ARG A 46 12.37 -9.94 11.72
C ARG A 46 13.53 -9.94 10.70
N GLU A 47 13.40 -10.69 9.61
CA GLU A 47 14.47 -10.86 8.63
C GLU A 47 14.42 -9.78 7.53
N TYR A 48 13.24 -9.21 7.29
CA TYR A 48 12.94 -8.31 6.17
C TYR A 48 12.58 -6.89 6.64
N GLU A 49 12.33 -6.69 7.93
CA GLU A 49 11.90 -5.41 8.50
C GLU A 49 12.91 -4.29 8.22
N ASP A 50 14.21 -4.53 8.41
CA ASP A 50 15.25 -3.52 8.13
C ASP A 50 15.23 -3.08 6.66
N ALA A 51 15.07 -4.03 5.73
CA ALA A 51 14.98 -3.72 4.31
C ALA A 51 13.70 -2.93 4.00
N LEU A 52 12.57 -3.28 4.62
CA LEU A 52 11.31 -2.55 4.45
C LEU A 52 11.38 -1.13 5.02
N ILE A 53 11.97 -0.96 6.20
CA ILE A 53 12.22 0.34 6.82
C ILE A 53 13.11 1.18 5.91
N TRP A 54 14.16 0.57 5.34
CA TRP A 54 15.01 1.25 4.39
C TRP A 54 14.24 1.74 3.16
N LEU A 55 13.41 0.90 2.52
CA LEU A 55 12.58 1.33 1.37
C LEU A 55 11.66 2.50 1.72
N ASN A 56 11.03 2.43 2.90
CA ASN A 56 10.13 3.49 3.36
C ASN A 56 10.89 4.80 3.61
N ASN A 57 12.04 4.73 4.29
CA ASN A 57 12.86 5.90 4.60
C ASN A 57 13.54 6.50 3.35
N ALA A 58 13.85 5.66 2.36
CA ALA A 58 14.34 6.09 1.06
C ALA A 58 13.25 6.74 0.18
N GLY A 59 11.99 6.81 0.66
CA GLY A 59 10.89 7.40 -0.08
C GLY A 59 10.42 6.56 -1.26
N MET A 60 10.67 5.25 -1.24
CA MET A 60 10.27 4.34 -2.34
C MET A 60 8.86 3.80 -2.18
N VAL A 61 8.42 3.67 -0.92
CA VAL A 61 7.12 3.09 -0.56
C VAL A 61 6.51 3.86 0.58
N TYR A 62 5.19 3.76 0.70
CA TYR A 62 4.41 4.22 1.83
C TYR A 62 3.87 3.03 2.62
N LYS A 63 4.25 2.96 3.90
CA LYS A 63 3.73 1.98 4.86
C LYS A 63 2.47 2.52 5.54
N ILE A 64 1.30 2.02 5.14
CA ILE A 64 0.00 2.48 5.65
C ILE A 64 -0.50 1.49 6.71
N TYR A 65 -0.41 1.89 7.97
CA TYR A 65 -0.79 1.05 9.10
C TYR A 65 -2.29 0.93 9.28
N ARG A 66 -2.71 -0.22 9.80
CA ARG A 66 -4.06 -0.45 10.27
C ARG A 66 -4.27 0.27 11.61
N ILE A 67 -5.47 0.79 11.82
CA ILE A 67 -5.95 1.18 13.16
C ILE A 67 -6.92 0.15 13.71
N THR A 68 -6.89 -0.08 15.01
CA THR A 68 -7.81 -1.01 15.70
C THR A 68 -9.21 -0.40 15.87
N LYS A 69 -9.30 0.92 16.03
CA LYS A 69 -10.54 1.70 16.00
C LYS A 69 -10.29 3.15 15.54
N PRO A 70 -11.27 3.81 14.90
CA PRO A 70 -11.18 5.22 14.52
C PRO A 70 -11.44 6.13 15.72
N GLY A 71 -10.45 6.29 16.60
CA GLY A 71 -10.51 7.20 17.74
C GLY A 71 -9.35 8.20 17.75
N LEU A 72 -9.49 9.29 18.50
CA LEU A 72 -8.43 10.29 18.63
C LEU A 72 -7.48 10.00 19.81
N PRO A 73 -6.19 10.35 19.68
CA PRO A 73 -5.50 10.53 18.40
C PRO A 73 -5.39 9.17 17.68
N LEU A 74 -5.42 9.15 16.33
CA LEU A 74 -5.32 7.90 15.56
C LEU A 74 -4.05 7.11 15.92
N SER A 75 -2.97 7.82 16.29
CA SER A 75 -1.70 7.24 16.74
C SER A 75 -1.83 6.30 17.94
N ALA A 76 -2.81 6.51 18.82
CA ALA A 76 -3.04 5.63 19.96
C ALA A 76 -3.59 4.25 19.57
N TYR A 77 -4.05 4.08 18.32
CA TYR A 77 -4.75 2.88 17.87
C TYR A 77 -4.02 2.11 16.77
N TYR A 78 -2.77 2.46 16.48
CA TYR A 78 -1.98 1.78 15.45
C TYR A 78 -1.77 0.31 15.80
N ASP A 79 -2.03 -0.55 14.81
CA ASP A 79 -1.63 -1.95 14.84
C ASP A 79 -0.33 -2.10 14.05
N LEU A 80 0.80 -2.15 14.77
CA LEU A 80 2.12 -2.25 14.16
C LEU A 80 2.34 -3.58 13.40
N SER A 81 1.50 -4.59 13.64
CA SER A 81 1.57 -5.90 12.97
C SER A 81 0.82 -5.94 11.63
N ALA A 82 0.09 -4.89 11.27
CA ALA A 82 -0.76 -4.85 10.09
C ALA A 82 -0.59 -3.54 9.33
N PHE A 83 -0.10 -3.65 8.10
CA PHE A 83 0.06 -2.52 7.19
C PHE A 83 -0.18 -2.97 5.75
N LYS A 84 -0.56 -2.02 4.89
CA LYS A 84 -0.47 -2.13 3.44
C LYS A 84 0.80 -1.40 2.98
N LEU A 85 1.35 -1.80 1.83
CA LEU A 85 2.56 -1.20 1.27
C LEU A 85 2.26 -0.69 -0.15
N TYR A 86 2.29 0.62 -0.33
CA TYR A 86 2.03 1.28 -1.61
C TYR A 86 3.32 1.86 -2.18
N THR A 87 3.42 2.02 -3.49
CA THR A 87 4.57 2.72 -4.10
C THR A 87 4.40 4.23 -4.01
N VAL A 88 5.51 4.95 -4.09
CA VAL A 88 5.52 6.43 -4.10
C VAL A 88 4.90 7.03 -5.37
N ASP A 89 4.72 6.23 -6.42
CA ASP A 89 4.16 6.71 -7.68
C ASP A 89 3.29 5.63 -8.34
N VAL A 90 2.21 6.06 -9.00
CA VAL A 90 1.24 5.18 -9.65
C VAL A 90 1.80 4.59 -10.93
N GLY A 91 2.60 5.35 -11.67
CA GLY A 91 3.33 4.88 -12.85
C GLY A 91 4.37 3.83 -12.50
N LEU A 92 5.06 3.97 -11.37
CA LEU A 92 5.96 2.95 -10.83
C LEU A 92 5.20 1.65 -10.50
N LEU A 93 4.04 1.73 -9.84
CA LEU A 93 3.22 0.54 -9.58
C LEU A 93 2.80 -0.14 -10.89
N ARG A 94 2.34 0.63 -11.88
CA ARG A 94 2.00 0.12 -13.22
C ARG A 94 3.17 -0.63 -13.85
N MET A 95 4.35 -0.02 -13.84
CA MET A 95 5.56 -0.61 -14.44
C MET A 95 6.01 -1.87 -13.71
N LEU A 96 5.97 -1.87 -12.37
CA LEU A 96 6.27 -3.05 -11.56
C LEU A 96 5.33 -4.20 -11.87
N SER A 97 4.05 -3.89 -12.11
CA SER A 97 3.04 -4.86 -12.53
C SER A 97 3.13 -5.27 -14.00
N ARG A 98 4.12 -4.78 -14.75
CA ARG A 98 4.32 -5.04 -16.18
C ARG A 98 3.08 -4.73 -17.01
N LEU A 99 2.40 -3.65 -16.65
CA LEU A 99 1.16 -3.27 -17.26
C LEU A 99 1.37 -2.27 -18.39
N ASP A 100 0.95 -2.65 -19.58
CA ASP A 100 1.03 -1.77 -20.75
C ASP A 100 0.03 -0.60 -20.62
N PRO A 101 0.38 0.63 -21.04
CA PRO A 101 -0.56 1.75 -21.02
C PRO A 101 -1.84 1.54 -21.84
N SER A 102 -1.80 0.73 -22.90
CA SER A 102 -2.98 0.36 -23.70
C SER A 102 -4.05 -0.36 -22.88
N ALA A 103 -3.65 -0.99 -21.78
CA ALA A 103 -4.53 -1.77 -20.94
C ALA A 103 -5.61 -0.90 -20.26
N PHE A 104 -5.35 0.41 -20.07
CA PHE A 104 -6.37 1.38 -19.64
C PHE A 104 -7.43 1.70 -20.71
N LYS A 105 -7.13 1.47 -21.99
CA LYS A 105 -8.08 1.66 -23.10
C LYS A 105 -9.02 0.48 -23.27
N GLU A 106 -8.61 -0.72 -22.84
CA GLU A 106 -9.39 -1.95 -22.94
C GLU A 106 -10.49 -2.08 -21.86
N GLY A 107 -10.62 -1.09 -20.98
CA GLY A 107 -11.68 -0.99 -19.99
C GLY A 107 -11.67 -2.14 -18.97
N ASN A 108 -12.85 -2.63 -18.58
CA ASN A 108 -13.01 -3.60 -17.49
C ASN A 108 -12.59 -5.05 -17.83
N ARG A 109 -12.22 -5.36 -19.08
CA ARG A 109 -11.96 -6.75 -19.51
C ARG A 109 -10.68 -7.35 -18.91
N LEU A 110 -9.71 -6.51 -18.53
CA LEU A 110 -8.38 -6.93 -18.12
C LEU A 110 -8.00 -6.54 -16.67
N PHE A 111 -8.91 -5.91 -15.91
CA PHE A 111 -8.48 -5.02 -14.81
C PHE A 111 -9.19 -5.05 -13.46
N THR A 112 -10.15 -5.94 -13.20
CA THR A 112 -11.07 -5.72 -12.07
C THR A 112 -10.39 -5.54 -10.71
N GLU A 113 -9.45 -6.41 -10.33
CA GLU A 113 -8.79 -6.35 -9.02
C GLU A 113 -7.63 -5.32 -8.99
N PHE A 114 -6.77 -5.34 -10.01
CA PHE A 114 -5.58 -4.47 -10.03
C PHE A 114 -5.90 -2.98 -10.27
N LYS A 115 -7.05 -2.67 -10.88
CA LYS A 115 -7.54 -1.29 -11.00
C LYS A 115 -7.85 -0.67 -9.63
N GLY A 116 -8.33 -1.47 -8.68
CA GLY A 116 -8.49 -1.04 -7.28
C GLY A 116 -7.17 -0.62 -6.66
N ALA A 117 -6.13 -1.45 -6.79
CA ALA A 117 -4.79 -1.14 -6.30
C ALA A 117 -4.23 0.17 -6.87
N LEU A 118 -4.35 0.37 -8.19
CA LEU A 118 -3.90 1.61 -8.85
C LEU A 118 -4.70 2.84 -8.38
N ALA A 119 -6.02 2.71 -8.23
CA ALA A 119 -6.88 3.78 -7.75
C ALA A 119 -6.57 4.16 -6.30
N GLU A 120 -6.40 3.17 -5.41
CA GLU A 120 -5.97 3.39 -4.02
C GLU A 120 -4.60 4.07 -3.97
N ASN A 121 -3.63 3.62 -4.77
CA ASN A 121 -2.31 4.24 -4.81
C ASN A 121 -2.39 5.70 -5.30
N PHE A 122 -3.25 5.99 -6.29
CA PHE A 122 -3.49 7.35 -6.78
C PHE A 122 -4.14 8.24 -5.72
N ALA A 123 -5.17 7.75 -5.04
CA ALA A 123 -5.81 8.45 -3.94
C ALA A 123 -4.81 8.74 -2.82
N LEU A 124 -3.97 7.77 -2.46
CA LEU A 124 -2.90 7.96 -1.48
C LEU A 124 -1.96 9.10 -1.87
N GLN A 125 -1.45 9.13 -3.11
CA GLN A 125 -0.56 10.22 -3.57
C GLN A 125 -1.24 11.59 -3.50
N SER A 126 -2.54 11.64 -3.75
CA SER A 126 -3.32 12.88 -3.66
C SER A 126 -3.56 13.32 -2.20
N ILE A 127 -3.70 12.37 -1.28
CA ILE A 127 -3.92 12.63 0.15
C ILE A 127 -2.64 13.13 0.81
N ILE A 128 -1.53 12.39 0.68
CA ILE A 128 -0.31 12.65 1.46
C ILE A 128 0.34 14.01 1.15
N THR A 129 0.00 14.63 0.02
CA THR A 129 0.49 15.96 -0.36
C THR A 129 -0.27 17.09 0.35
N ARG A 130 -1.39 16.78 1.03
CA ARG A 130 -2.30 17.75 1.65
C ARG A 130 -2.38 17.66 3.17
N PHE A 131 -1.82 16.61 3.77
CA PHE A 131 -1.91 16.35 5.21
C PHE A 131 -0.53 16.03 5.78
N ASP A 132 -0.24 16.54 6.98
CA ASP A 132 1.06 16.33 7.65
C ASP A 132 1.26 14.90 8.16
N VAL A 133 0.16 14.14 8.31
CA VAL A 133 0.18 12.78 8.81
C VAL A 133 -0.30 11.82 7.74
N LEU A 134 0.44 10.74 7.53
CA LEU A 134 0.04 9.67 6.63
C LEU A 134 -1.33 9.08 7.03
N PRO A 135 -2.19 8.76 6.06
CA PRO A 135 -3.44 8.07 6.33
C PRO A 135 -3.20 6.71 7.01
N ARG A 136 -4.28 6.17 7.58
CA ARG A 136 -4.36 4.80 8.09
C ARG A 136 -5.45 4.06 7.33
N TYR A 137 -5.55 2.75 7.49
CA TYR A 137 -6.73 2.00 7.03
C TYR A 137 -7.40 1.32 8.21
N TRP A 138 -8.66 0.95 8.05
CA TRP A 138 -9.40 0.26 9.10
C TRP A 138 -10.12 -0.97 8.53
N THR A 139 -10.19 -2.02 9.35
CA THR A 139 -10.95 -3.23 9.03
C THR A 139 -11.79 -3.63 10.22
N SER A 140 -13.04 -4.01 10.00
CA SER A 140 -13.91 -4.58 11.03
C SER A 140 -13.63 -6.08 11.24
N LYS A 141 -14.11 -6.63 12.37
CA LYS A 141 -14.12 -8.08 12.60
C LYS A 141 -15.03 -8.83 11.61
N ALA A 142 -16.04 -8.15 11.07
CA ALA A 142 -17.04 -8.67 10.14
C ALA A 142 -16.68 -8.40 8.66
N LYS A 143 -15.39 -8.18 8.36
CA LYS A 143 -14.81 -7.97 7.02
C LYS A 143 -15.15 -6.66 6.29
N ALA A 144 -15.72 -5.68 6.97
CA ALA A 144 -15.77 -4.33 6.38
C ALA A 144 -14.36 -3.74 6.35
N GLU A 145 -14.03 -3.01 5.30
CA GLU A 145 -12.76 -2.29 5.16
C GLU A 145 -13.06 -0.85 4.80
N VAL A 146 -12.27 0.08 5.33
CA VAL A 146 -12.25 1.48 4.89
C VAL A 146 -10.82 1.75 4.43
N ASP A 147 -10.69 2.15 3.15
CA ASP A 147 -9.40 2.26 2.47
C ASP A 147 -8.44 3.21 3.17
N PHE A 148 -8.92 4.41 3.49
CA PHE A 148 -8.16 5.39 4.24
C PHE A 148 -8.99 6.06 5.35
N ILE A 149 -8.33 6.31 6.47
CA ILE A 149 -8.82 7.07 7.61
C ILE A 149 -7.83 8.21 7.81
N LEU A 150 -8.33 9.43 7.70
CA LEU A 150 -7.57 10.66 7.89
C LEU A 150 -7.87 11.21 9.28
N GLN A 151 -6.85 11.75 9.93
CA GLN A 151 -7.03 12.68 11.03
C GLN A 151 -6.59 14.04 10.56
N HIS A 152 -7.45 15.03 10.72
CA HIS A 152 -7.12 16.44 10.57
C HIS A 152 -7.67 17.15 11.80
N ASP A 153 -6.77 17.81 12.53
CA ASP A 153 -7.06 18.33 13.88
C ASP A 153 -7.69 17.26 14.79
N ASN A 154 -8.89 17.55 15.28
CA ASN A 154 -9.68 16.67 16.16
C ASN A 154 -10.83 15.99 15.41
N ASP A 155 -10.73 15.87 14.09
CA ASP A 155 -11.73 15.20 13.27
C ASP A 155 -11.14 13.99 12.55
N ILE A 156 -11.98 12.98 12.34
CA ILE A 156 -11.64 11.75 11.64
C ILE A 156 -12.51 11.63 10.39
N TYR A 157 -11.85 11.51 9.23
CA TYR A 157 -12.52 11.42 7.94
C TYR A 157 -12.28 10.03 7.32
N PRO A 158 -13.33 9.23 7.10
CA PRO A 158 -13.22 8.01 6.31
C PRO A 158 -13.20 8.35 4.82
N VAL A 159 -12.34 7.66 4.07
CA VAL A 159 -12.22 7.77 2.62
C VAL A 159 -12.31 6.37 2.03
N GLU A 160 -13.26 6.21 1.12
CA GLU A 160 -13.50 4.99 0.35
C GLU A 160 -13.13 5.26 -1.10
N VAL A 161 -12.28 4.41 -1.68
CA VAL A 161 -11.79 4.58 -3.05
C VAL A 161 -12.59 3.67 -3.99
N LYS A 162 -13.20 4.26 -5.02
CA LYS A 162 -13.93 3.51 -6.05
C LYS A 162 -13.19 3.59 -7.37
N SER A 163 -12.93 2.42 -7.96
CA SER A 163 -12.25 2.25 -9.25
C SER A 163 -13.18 1.87 -10.40
N SER A 164 -14.46 1.61 -10.11
CA SER A 164 -15.48 1.24 -11.09
C SER A 164 -16.58 2.30 -11.20
N GLU A 165 -17.19 2.40 -12.38
CA GLU A 165 -18.24 3.38 -12.71
C GLU A 165 -19.62 3.02 -12.13
N ASN A 166 -19.70 2.26 -11.04
CA ASN A 166 -20.99 1.98 -10.43
C ASN A 166 -21.51 3.24 -9.71
N VAL A 167 -22.23 4.10 -10.46
CA VAL A 167 -22.89 5.33 -10.00
C VAL A 167 -24.07 5.06 -9.05
N LYS A 168 -24.41 3.79 -8.80
CA LYS A 168 -25.45 3.41 -7.83
C LYS A 168 -24.81 2.91 -6.54
N SER A 169 -24.92 3.73 -5.49
CA SER A 169 -24.76 3.27 -4.11
C SER A 169 -25.72 2.11 -3.86
N ARG A 170 -25.23 1.01 -3.29
CA ARG A 170 -26.09 0.09 -2.53
C ARG A 170 -26.36 0.68 -1.16
#